data_AF-A0A4Y9T480-F1
#
_entry.id   AF-A0A4Y9T480-F1
#
_cell.length_a   1.000
_cell.length_b   1.000
_cell.length_c   1.000
_cell.angle_alpha   90.00
_cell.angle_beta   90.00
_cell.angle_gamma   90.00
#
_symmetry.space_group_name_H-M   'P 1'
#
loop_
_entity.id
_entity.type
_entity.pdbx_description
1 polymer ?
#
loop_
_entity_poly.entity_id
_entity_poly.type
_entity_poly.pdbx_seq_one_letter_code
_entity_poly.pdbx_strand_id
1 'polypeptide(L)'
;MTSPYEAVFLLPIGAQKRLGDCGWEFSSSKRLPRALLLSLASTLRLEEGNSYLGMEVYHGEGLKLTAIADRRGIEHIFIQIWSRPKQEIEKAVACDEVEVFTP
;
A
#
# COMPACT_ATOMS: atom_id res chain seq x y z
N MET A 1 23.56 0.53 -7.44
CA MET A 1 22.45 1.49 -7.60
C MET A 1 21.16 0.68 -7.62
N THR A 2 20.33 0.81 -6.61
CA THR A 2 18.97 0.24 -6.66
C THR A 2 18.18 0.99 -7.72
N SER A 3 17.56 0.28 -8.67
CA SER A 3 16.64 0.91 -9.62
C SER A 3 15.60 1.74 -8.86
N PRO A 4 15.25 2.93 -9.34
CA PRO A 4 14.16 3.70 -8.75
C PRO A 4 12.88 2.87 -8.83
N TYR A 5 12.09 2.87 -7.75
CA TYR A 5 10.80 2.23 -7.74
C TYR A 5 9.70 3.25 -8.05
N GLU A 6 8.59 2.78 -8.61
CA GLU A 6 7.34 3.54 -8.65
C GLU A 6 6.60 3.38 -7.32
N ALA A 7 6.14 4.51 -6.76
CA ALA A 7 5.41 4.57 -5.51
C ALA A 7 3.90 4.58 -5.76
N VAL A 8 3.17 3.66 -5.13
CA VAL A 8 1.71 3.64 -5.14
C VAL A 8 1.19 3.55 -3.71
N PHE A 9 0.25 4.42 -3.36
CA PHE A 9 -0.42 4.41 -2.07
C PHE A 9 -1.88 4.04 -2.23
N LEU A 10 -2.36 3.12 -1.39
CA LEU A 10 -3.78 2.85 -1.23
C LEU A 10 -4.24 3.53 0.05
N LEU A 11 -5.25 4.36 -0.09
CA LEU A 11 -5.75 5.25 0.95
C LEU A 11 -7.25 5.02 1.15
N PRO A 12 -7.77 5.19 2.38
CA PRO A 12 -9.20 5.26 2.59
C PRO A 12 -9.80 6.43 1.79
N ILE A 13 -10.95 6.22 1.15
CA ILE A 13 -11.62 7.27 0.36
C ILE A 13 -11.87 8.52 1.22
N GLY A 14 -11.39 9.66 0.71
CA GLY A 14 -11.48 10.96 1.39
C GLY A 14 -10.32 11.23 2.35
N ALA A 15 -9.24 10.46 2.30
CA ALA A 15 -8.02 10.74 3.04
C ALA A 15 -7.41 12.08 2.60
N GLN A 16 -7.04 12.90 3.58
CA GLN A 16 -6.27 14.11 3.33
C GLN A 16 -4.82 13.73 3.02
N LYS A 17 -4.22 14.45 2.06
CA LYS A 17 -2.86 14.23 1.58
C LYS A 17 -2.09 15.54 1.75
N ARG A 18 -0.96 15.47 2.43
CA ARG A 18 -0.08 16.63 2.62
C ARG A 18 1.36 16.21 2.31
N LEU A 19 2.08 17.03 1.54
CA LEU A 19 3.52 16.87 1.38
C LEU A 19 4.20 17.58 2.56
N GLY A 20 4.80 16.81 3.47
CA GLY A 20 5.59 17.30 4.59
C GLY A 20 7.10 17.19 4.31
N ASP A 21 7.91 17.51 5.32
CA ASP A 21 9.38 17.55 5.20
C ASP A 21 10.02 16.18 4.90
N CYS A 22 9.35 15.10 5.30
CA CYS A 22 9.81 13.73 5.15
C CYS A 22 9.08 12.95 4.03
N GLY A 23 8.20 13.62 3.26
CA GLY A 23 7.41 13.02 2.19
C GLY A 23 5.90 13.15 2.41
N TRP A 24 5.13 12.27 1.76
CA TRP A 24 3.68 12.31 1.82
C TRP A 24 3.14 11.80 3.16
N GLU A 25 2.24 12.58 3.74
CA GLU A 25 1.53 12.28 4.96
C GLU A 25 0.04 12.14 4.67
N PHE A 26 -0.59 11.15 5.30
CA PHE A 26 -1.99 10.82 5.10
C PHE A 26 -2.75 10.87 6.41
N SER A 27 -3.94 11.46 6.40
CA SER A 27 -4.85 11.41 7.54
C SER A 27 -6.27 11.07 7.10
N SER A 28 -6.92 10.19 7.87
CA SER A 28 -8.29 9.78 7.59
C SER A 28 -9.00 9.34 8.87
N SER A 29 -10.31 9.61 8.94
CA SER A 29 -11.18 9.03 9.97
C SER A 29 -11.55 7.58 9.66
N LYS A 30 -11.34 7.10 8.43
CA LYS A 30 -11.60 5.72 8.00
C LYS A 30 -10.31 4.88 8.00
N ARG A 31 -10.47 3.57 7.91
CA ARG A 31 -9.37 2.60 7.79
C ARG A 31 -9.66 1.67 6.62
N LEU A 32 -8.60 1.19 5.98
CA LEU A 32 -8.71 0.16 4.96
C LEU A 32 -9.10 -1.18 5.61
N PRO A 33 -9.96 -1.96 4.96
CA PRO A 33 -10.36 -3.26 5.48
C PRO A 33 -9.18 -4.24 5.41
N ARG A 34 -8.99 -5.05 6.45
CA ARG A 34 -7.95 -6.10 6.46
C ARG A 34 -8.10 -7.10 5.31
N ALA A 35 -9.34 -7.35 4.87
CA ALA A 35 -9.64 -8.19 3.73
C ALA A 35 -8.97 -7.71 2.43
N LEU A 36 -8.81 -6.38 2.24
CA LEU A 36 -8.09 -5.84 1.10
C LEU A 36 -6.63 -6.28 1.11
N LEU A 37 -5.95 -6.18 2.26
CA LEU A 37 -4.56 -6.59 2.38
C LEU A 37 -4.38 -8.07 2.05
N LEU A 38 -5.25 -8.94 2.58
CA LEU A 38 -5.22 -10.37 2.30
C LEU A 38 -5.51 -10.68 0.82
N SER A 39 -6.46 -9.97 0.22
CA SER A 39 -6.77 -10.08 -1.22
C SER A 39 -5.59 -9.67 -2.08
N LEU A 40 -4.91 -8.57 -1.75
CA LEU A 40 -3.72 -8.11 -2.45
C LEU A 40 -2.56 -9.10 -2.31
N ALA A 41 -2.31 -9.59 -1.10
CA ALA A 41 -1.28 -10.59 -0.86
C ALA A 41 -1.53 -11.86 -1.69
N SER A 42 -2.76 -12.36 -1.73
CA SER A 42 -3.14 -13.51 -2.55
C SER A 42 -3.01 -13.22 -4.05
N THR A 43 -3.57 -12.12 -4.53
CA THR A 43 -3.64 -11.78 -5.97
C THR A 43 -2.25 -11.52 -6.54
N LEU A 44 -1.41 -10.82 -5.78
CA LEU A 44 -0.06 -10.46 -6.21
C LEU A 44 0.98 -11.51 -5.82
N ARG A 45 0.56 -12.63 -5.20
CA ARG A 45 1.43 -13.73 -4.74
C ARG A 45 2.54 -13.22 -3.82
N LEU A 46 2.15 -12.47 -2.81
CA LEU A 46 3.08 -11.91 -1.83
C LEU A 46 3.26 -12.85 -0.66
N GLU A 47 4.50 -12.93 -0.20
CA GLU A 47 4.86 -13.63 1.02
C GLU A 47 4.98 -12.62 2.16
N GLU A 48 4.40 -12.95 3.32
CA GLU A 48 4.56 -12.15 4.52
C GLU A 48 6.04 -12.18 4.96
N GLY A 49 6.61 -10.99 5.14
CA GLY A 49 7.95 -10.81 5.65
C GLY A 49 7.92 -10.44 7.13
N ASN A 50 8.58 -9.33 7.47
CA ASN A 50 8.63 -8.85 8.84
C ASN A 50 7.40 -8.01 9.20
N SER A 51 6.90 -8.22 10.41
CA SER A 51 5.85 -7.40 11.02
C SER A 51 6.38 -6.75 12.30
N TYR A 52 6.33 -5.42 12.38
CA TYR A 52 6.86 -4.67 13.52
C TYR A 52 6.12 -3.34 13.71
N LEU A 53 5.76 -3.02 14.96
CA LEU A 53 5.22 -1.71 15.37
C LEU A 53 4.09 -1.16 14.47
N GLY A 54 3.09 -1.97 14.16
CA GLY A 54 1.95 -1.57 13.32
C GLY A 54 2.25 -1.57 11.82
N MET A 55 3.43 -2.04 11.40
CA MET A 55 3.75 -2.30 9.99
C MET A 55 3.76 -3.78 9.70
N GLU A 56 3.13 -4.17 8.60
CA GLU A 56 3.22 -5.51 8.01
C GLU A 56 3.83 -5.40 6.63
N VAL A 57 4.95 -6.10 6.41
CA VAL A 57 5.69 -6.06 5.15
C VAL A 57 5.44 -7.35 4.39
N TYR A 58 5.16 -7.22 3.10
CA TYR A 58 5.01 -8.33 2.18
C TYR A 58 5.94 -8.15 0.98
N HIS A 59 6.48 -9.26 0.50
CA HIS A 59 7.42 -9.30 -0.62
C HIS A 59 6.85 -10.11 -1.78
N GLY A 60 7.02 -9.62 -3.00
CA GLY A 60 6.69 -10.35 -4.21
C GLY A 60 7.72 -10.10 -5.29
N GLU A 61 7.61 -10.82 -6.40
CA GLU A 61 8.51 -10.62 -7.54
C GLU A 61 8.36 -9.18 -8.07
N GLY A 62 9.45 -8.42 -8.00
CA GLY A 62 9.51 -7.04 -8.51
C GLY A 62 8.71 -6.01 -7.72
N LEU A 63 8.19 -6.34 -6.52
CA LEU A 63 7.45 -5.40 -5.69
C LEU A 63 7.58 -5.66 -4.18
N LYS A 64 7.28 -4.64 -3.38
CA LYS A 64 7.15 -4.72 -1.93
C LYS A 64 5.89 -3.97 -1.52
N LEU A 65 5.13 -4.55 -0.61
CA LEU A 65 3.96 -3.94 -0.01
C LEU A 65 4.24 -3.74 1.48
N THR A 66 3.91 -2.55 2.00
CA THR A 66 3.95 -2.25 3.42
C THR A 66 2.58 -1.74 3.83
N ALA A 67 1.87 -2.49 4.68
CA ALA A 67 0.64 -2.01 5.30
C ALA A 67 1.00 -1.30 6.60
N ILE A 68 0.55 -0.05 6.73
CA ILE A 68 0.74 0.75 7.94
C ILE A 68 -0.60 0.79 8.66
N ALA A 69 -0.61 0.35 9.91
CA ALA A 69 -1.79 0.17 10.73
C ALA A 69 -1.63 0.81 12.11
N ASP A 70 -2.76 1.26 12.64
CA ASP A 70 -2.90 1.74 14.00
C ASP A 70 -3.88 0.86 14.79
N ARG A 71 -4.28 1.30 15.98
CA ARG A 71 -5.23 0.57 16.83
C ARG A 71 -6.63 0.43 16.20
N ARG A 72 -6.95 1.21 15.18
CA ARG A 72 -8.27 1.24 14.53
C ARG A 72 -8.29 0.40 13.25
N GLY A 73 -7.14 0.09 12.68
CA GLY A 73 -7.01 -0.74 11.47
C GLY A 73 -5.89 -0.24 10.56
N ILE A 74 -5.94 -0.62 9.28
CA ILE A 74 -4.93 -0.22 8.30
C ILE A 74 -5.18 1.25 7.92
N GLU A 75 -4.21 2.12 8.16
CA GLU A 75 -4.27 3.54 7.80
C GLU A 75 -4.08 3.73 6.31
N HIS A 76 -3.05 3.08 5.75
CA HIS A 76 -2.75 3.09 4.33
C HIS A 76 -1.85 1.91 3.97
N ILE A 77 -1.78 1.60 2.68
CA ILE A 77 -0.86 0.61 2.11
C ILE A 77 0.09 1.33 1.17
N PHE A 78 1.37 1.08 1.31
CA PHE A 78 2.42 1.57 0.43
C PHE A 78 2.98 0.43 -0.42
N ILE A 79 2.98 0.59 -1.73
CA ILE A 79 3.49 -0.37 -2.70
C ILE A 79 4.67 0.27 -3.44
N GLN A 80 5.80 -0.44 -3.41
CA GLN A 80 7.01 -0.11 -4.16
C GLN A 80 7.13 -1.09 -5.33
N ILE A 81 7.21 -0.58 -6.56
CA ILE A 81 7.25 -1.39 -7.77
C ILE A 81 8.58 -1.15 -8.49
N TRP A 82 9.41 -2.18 -8.63
CA TRP A 82 10.71 -2.07 -9.30
C TRP A 82 10.69 -2.59 -10.73
N SER A 83 9.96 -3.67 -11.00
CA SER A 83 10.01 -4.36 -12.29
C SER A 83 8.72 -5.04 -12.71
N ARG A 84 7.63 -4.83 -11.96
CA ARG A 84 6.33 -5.43 -12.26
C ARG A 84 5.47 -4.47 -13.11
N PRO A 85 4.69 -4.97 -14.08
CA PRO A 85 3.80 -4.10 -14.86
C PRO A 85 2.77 -3.41 -13.96
N LYS A 86 2.69 -2.09 -14.02
CA LYS A 86 1.75 -1.27 -13.24
C LYS A 86 0.29 -1.73 -13.41
N GLN A 87 -0.08 -2.19 -14.62
CA GLN A 87 -1.43 -2.67 -14.91
C GLN A 87 -1.83 -3.90 -14.08
N GLU A 88 -0.88 -4.74 -13.65
CA GLU A 88 -1.18 -5.85 -12.74
C GLU A 88 -1.56 -5.34 -11.35
N ILE A 89 -0.86 -4.29 -10.89
CA ILE A 89 -1.14 -3.65 -9.61
C ILE A 89 -2.51 -2.97 -9.67
N GLU A 90 -2.76 -2.17 -10.70
CA GLU A 90 -4.04 -1.48 -10.94
C GLU A 90 -5.22 -2.46 -10.95
N LYS A 91 -5.09 -3.62 -11.61
CA LYS A 91 -6.11 -4.67 -11.58
C LYS A 91 -6.32 -5.27 -10.19
N ALA A 92 -5.25 -5.48 -9.44
CA ALA A 92 -5.33 -6.02 -8.09
C ALA A 92 -5.95 -5.02 -7.09
N VAL A 93 -5.81 -3.71 -7.36
CA VAL A 93 -6.38 -2.64 -6.52
C VAL A 93 -7.69 -2.06 -7.06
N ALA A 94 -8.23 -2.62 -8.15
CA ALA A 94 -9.50 -2.20 -8.75
C ALA A 94 -10.68 -2.57 -7.84
N CYS A 95 -10.87 -1.76 -6.79
CA CYS A 95 -11.95 -1.86 -5.83
C CYS A 95 -12.45 -0.45 -5.53
N ASP A 96 -13.77 -0.24 -5.62
CA ASP A 96 -14.42 1.07 -5.41
C ASP A 96 -14.35 1.58 -3.97
N GLU A 97 -13.70 0.85 -3.07
CA GLU A 97 -13.59 1.18 -1.64
C GLU A 97 -12.27 1.88 -1.27
N VAL A 98 -11.34 2.03 -2.22
CA VAL A 98 -10.03 2.64 -1.98
C VAL A 98 -9.71 3.75 -2.97
N GLU A 99 -8.92 4.71 -2.50
CA GLU A 99 -8.31 5.71 -3.35
C GLU A 99 -6.86 5.29 -3.66
N VAL A 100 -6.51 5.25 -4.95
CA VAL A 100 -5.15 5.00 -5.41
C VAL A 100 -4.45 6.34 -5.64
N PHE A 101 -3.30 6.54 -5.00
CA PHE A 101 -2.50 7.76 -5.12
C PHE A 101 -1.07 7.43 -5.60
N THR A 102 -0.64 8.06 -6.68
CA THR A 102 0.73 7.97 -7.21
C THR A 102 1.34 9.38 -7.26
N PRO A 103 2.36 9.70 -6.44
CA PRO A 103 2.97 11.02 -6.39
C PRO A 103 3.94 11.30 -7.54
#